data_AF-A0A1V5KPU2-F1
#
_entry.id   AF-A0A1V5KPU2-F1
#
_cell.length_a   1.000
_cell.length_b   1.000
_cell.length_c   1.000
_cell.angle_alpha   90.00
_cell.angle_beta   90.00
_cell.angle_gamma   90.00
#
_symmetry.space_group_name_H-M   'P 1'
#
loop_
_entity.id
_entity.type
_entity.pdbx_description
1 polymer ?
#
loop_
_entity_poly.entity_id
_entity_poly.type
_entity_poly.pdbx_seq_one_letter_code
_entity_poly.pdbx_strand_id
1 'polypeptide(L)' 'MRSRNEMLGANIYYRLGGGLSVALEYTWIKTSYLERPSADNNRLQSAVIYTF' A
#
# COMPACT_ATOMS: atom_id res chain seq x y z
N MET A 1 2.25 -11.38 23.10
CA MET A 1 1.25 -11.63 22.04
C MET A 1 1.98 -11.85 20.72
N ARG A 2 1.74 -12.96 20.01
CA ARG A 2 2.35 -13.22 18.69
C ARG A 2 1.29 -12.94 17.62
N SER A 3 1.46 -11.86 16.86
CA SER A 3 0.59 -11.52 15.72
C SER A 3 1.24 -12.00 14.42
N ARG A 4 0.41 -12.32 13.42
CA ARG A 4 0.85 -12.55 12.04
C ARG A 4 0.25 -11.46 11.17
N ASN A 5 1.10 -10.76 10.43
CA ASN A 5 0.67 -9.76 9.45
C ASN A 5 0.76 -10.36 8.05
N GLU A 6 -0.34 -10.29 7.31
CA GLU A 6 -0.40 -10.60 5.89
C GLU A 6 -0.62 -9.28 5.14
N MET A 7 0.12 -9.06 4.06
CA MET A 7 0.06 -7.83 3.28
C MET A 7 -0.08 -8.18 1.79
N LEU A 8 -1.03 -7.54 1.12
CA LEU A 8 -1.19 -7.62 -0.34
C LEU A 8 -1.21 -6.19 -0.88
N GLY A 9 -0.27 -5.89 -1.79
CA GLY A 9 -0.15 -4.58 -2.42
C GLY A 9 -0.43 -4.64 -3.91
N ALA A 10 -1.08 -3.60 -4.42
CA ALA A 10 -1.21 -3.32 -5.85
C ALA A 10 -0.76 -1.88 -6.10
N ASN A 11 0.07 -1.68 -7.13
CA ASN A 11 0.50 -0.35 -7.53
C ASN A 11 0.24 -0.09 -9.02
N ILE A 12 -0.04 1.16 -9.33
CA ILE A 12 -0.14 1.67 -10.70
C ILE A 12 0.83 2.83 -10.79
N TYR A 13 1.68 2.80 -11.82
CA TYR A 13 2.64 3.85 -12.12
C TYR A 13 2.41 4.34 -13.54
N TYR A 14 2.31 5.66 -13.71
CA TYR A 14 2.11 6.30 -14.99
C TYR A 14 3.11 7.43 -15.20
N ARG A 15 3.81 7.41 -16.33
CA ARG A 15 4.76 8.44 -16.73
C ARG A 15 4.05 9.45 -17.63
N LEU A 16 3.96 10.69 -17.18
CA LEU A 16 3.32 11.79 -17.92
C LEU A 16 4.23 12.38 -19.00
N GLY A 17 5.55 12.19 -18.87
CA GLY A 17 6.57 12.80 -19.73
C GLY A 17 7.25 13.99 -19.06
N GLY A 18 8.35 14.49 -19.63
CA GLY A 18 9.08 15.65 -19.08
C GLY A 18 9.58 15.46 -17.65
N GLY A 19 9.94 14.24 -17.25
CA GLY A 19 10.36 13.91 -15.88
C GLY A 19 9.22 13.77 -14.87
N LEU A 20 7.96 13.99 -15.26
CA LEU A 20 6.79 13.85 -14.39
C LEU A 20 6.22 12.43 -14.42
N SER A 21 5.90 11.91 -13.24
CA SER A 21 5.24 10.62 -13.04
C SER A 21 4.23 10.69 -11.91
N VAL A 22 3.19 9.85 -11.99
CA VAL A 22 2.22 9.65 -10.92
C VAL A 22 2.18 8.19 -10.51
N ALA A 23 2.04 7.95 -9.21
CA ALA A 23 1.92 6.62 -8.65
C ALA A 23 0.70 6.55 -7.73
N LEU A 24 -0.02 5.43 -7.80
CA LEU A 24 -1.10 5.08 -6.89
C LEU A 24 -0.81 3.69 -6.33
N GLU A 25 -0.81 3.56 -5.02
CA GLU A 25 -0.58 2.30 -4.32
C GLU A 25 -1.74 2.02 -3.37
N TYR A 26 -2.27 0.81 -3.45
CA TYR A 26 -3.21 0.26 -2.49
C TYR A 26 -2.58 -0.94 -1.80
N THR A 27 -2.60 -0.92 -0.48
CA THR A 27 -2.07 -2.00 0.36
C THR A 27 -3.13 -2.46 1.35
N TRP A 28 -3.54 -3.71 1.21
CA TRP A 28 -4.40 -4.42 2.16
C TRP A 28 -3.52 -5.10 3.20
N ILE A 29 -3.74 -4.81 4.48
CA ILE A 29 -2.98 -5.39 5.59
C ILE A 29 -3.96 -6.12 6.51
N LYS A 30 -3.80 -7.43 6.66
CA LYS A 30 -4.55 -8.23 7.62
C LYS A 30 -3.67 -8.59 8.80
N THR A 31 -4.08 -8.16 9.99
CA THR A 31 -3.43 -8.50 11.25
C THR A 31 -4.23 -9.57 11.95
N SER A 32 -3.69 -10.80 11.99
CA SER A 32 -4.32 -11.92 12.69
C SER A 32 -3.75 -12.05 14.10
N TYR A 33 -4.64 -12.12 15.09
CA TYR A 33 -4.32 -12.36 16.49
C TYR A 33 -4.76 -13.77 16.88
N LEU A 34 -3.98 -14.46 17.71
CA LEU A 34 -4.33 -15.81 18.19
C LEU A 34 -5.58 -15.84 19.08
N GLU A 35 -5.86 -14.74 19.78
CA GLU A 35 -6.90 -14.66 20.83
C GLU A 35 -7.92 -13.54 20.57
N ARG A 36 -7.85 -12.87 19.41
CA ARG A 36 -8.75 -11.77 19.05
C ARG A 36 -9.17 -11.87 17.58
N PRO A 37 -10.33 -11.30 17.21
CA PRO A 37 -10.72 -11.15 15.81
C PRO A 37 -9.60 -10.45 15.01
N SER A 38 -9.40 -10.88 13.77
CA SER A 38 -8.45 -10.25 12.86
C SER A 38 -8.85 -8.80 12.59
N ALA A 39 -7.86 -7.92 12.46
CA ALA A 39 -8.07 -6.53 12.08
C ALA A 39 -7.54 -6.29 10.66
N ASP A 40 -8.38 -5.69 9.82
CA ASP A 40 -8.00 -5.24 8.49
C ASP A 40 -7.59 -3.75 8.56
N ASN A 41 -6.43 -3.43 8.00
CA ASN A 41 -5.91 -2.08 7.93
C ASN A 41 -5.53 -1.78 6.47
N ASN A 42 -6.42 -1.07 5.78
CA ASN A 42 -6.25 -0.77 4.37
C ASN A 42 -5.60 0.61 4.21
N ARG A 43 -4.58 0.69 3.37
CA ARG A 43 -3.89 1.94 3.06
C ARG A 43 -3.99 2.25 1.57
N LEU A 44 -4.38 3.47 1.26
CA LEU A 44 -4.31 4.03 -0.09
C LEU A 44 -3.33 5.21 -0.08
N GLN A 45 -2.38 5.22 -1.01
CA GLN A 45 -1.39 6.29 -1.15
C GLN A 45 -1.29 6.72 -2.62
N SER A 46 -1.19 8.03 -2.83
CA SER A 46 -0.84 8.63 -4.12
C SER A 46 0.43 9.44 -4.01
N ALA A 47 1.25 9.46 -5.07
CA ALA A 47 2.44 10.30 -5.15
C ALA A 47 2.55 10.94 -6.54
N VAL A 48 2.99 12.20 -6.57
CA VAL A 48 3.46 12.87 -7.79
C VAL A 48 4.98 12.98 -7.67
N ILE A 49 5.69 12.53 -8.70
CA ILE A 49 7.14 12.41 -8.71
C ILE A 49 7.67 13.25 -9.86
N TYR A 50 8.58 14.16 -9.56
CA TYR A 50 9.35 14.90 -10.56
C TYR A 50 10.81 14.46 -10.48
N THR A 51 11.37 14.03 -11.61
CA THR A 51 12.77 13.61 -11.74
C THR A 51 13.51 14.63 -12.59
N PHE A 52 14.51 15.30 -11.99
CA PHE A 52 15.40 16.26 -12.63
C PHE A 52 16.78 15.66 -12.90
#